data_AF-A0AAD5DHW4-F1
#
_entry.id   AF-A0AAD5DHW4-F1
#
_cell.length_a   1.000
_cell.length_b   1.000
_cell.length_c   1.000
_cell.angle_alpha   90.00
_cell.angle_beta   90.00
_cell.angle_gamma   90.00
#
_symmetry.space_group_name_H-M   'P 1'
#
loop_
_entity.id
_entity.type
_entity.pdbx_description
1 polymer ?
#
loop_
_entity_poly.entity_id
_entity_poly.type
_entity_poly.pdbx_seq_one_letter_code
_entity_poly.pdbx_strand_id
1 'polypeptide(L)'
;MSGGWRRLPAFLPNISLKLLPLSEAEQAAYQQTGRVRELVFKTAPSVSKLEIRAFLEGVYGLNIAKVNTLNVEGKKKRGKYGFFRRPDYKKAFVVLKEQQPGSGVQPQ
;
A
#
# COMPACT_ATOMS: atom_id res chain seq x y z
N MET A 1 -17.64 -21.66 -27.25
CA MET A 1 -16.24 -21.70 -26.74
C MET A 1 -16.06 -20.61 -25.70
N SER A 2 -16.54 -20.81 -24.47
CA SER A 2 -16.38 -19.84 -23.39
C SER A 2 -14.99 -20.00 -22.78
N GLY A 3 -14.08 -19.08 -23.11
CA GLY A 3 -12.74 -19.05 -22.56
C GLY A 3 -12.79 -18.86 -21.05
N GLY A 4 -12.52 -19.93 -20.31
CA GLY A 4 -12.31 -19.87 -18.87
C GLY A 4 -11.03 -19.10 -18.57
N TRP A 5 -11.18 -17.89 -18.03
CA TRP A 5 -10.05 -17.11 -17.55
C TRP A 5 -9.45 -17.85 -16.35
N ARG A 6 -8.23 -18.37 -16.51
CA ARG A 6 -7.56 -19.16 -15.49
C ARG A 6 -7.49 -18.38 -14.18
N ARG A 7 -8.09 -18.93 -13.12
CA ARG A 7 -7.79 -18.51 -11.74
C ARG A 7 -6.38 -18.98 -11.44
N LEU A 8 -5.41 -18.07 -11.56
CA LEU A 8 -4.05 -18.35 -11.11
C LEU A 8 -4.07 -18.65 -9.60
N PRO A 9 -3.36 -19.68 -9.13
CA PRO A 9 -3.22 -19.93 -7.70
C PRO A 9 -2.57 -18.72 -7.04
N ALA A 10 -3.11 -18.29 -5.90
CA ALA A 10 -2.61 -17.16 -5.14
C ALA A 10 -1.24 -17.54 -4.51
N PHE A 11 -0.18 -17.38 -5.29
CA PHE A 11 1.18 -17.37 -4.75
C PHE A 11 1.27 -16.15 -3.84
N LEU A 12 1.27 -16.35 -2.51
CA LEU A 12 1.47 -15.32 -1.51
C LEU A 12 2.99 -15.06 -1.41
N PRO A 13 3.55 -14.05 -2.10
CA PRO A 13 4.97 -13.80 -2.06
C PRO A 13 5.31 -13.07 -0.75
N ASN A 14 6.52 -13.27 -0.22
CA ASN A 14 7.02 -12.47 0.89
C ASN A 14 7.39 -11.05 0.40
N ILE A 15 6.37 -10.20 0.20
CA ILE A 15 6.53 -8.82 -0.31
C ILE A 15 6.85 -7.90 0.87
N SER A 16 7.85 -7.04 0.69
CA SER A 16 8.07 -5.93 1.64
C SER A 16 7.08 -4.79 1.36
N LEU A 17 6.12 -4.61 2.29
CA LEU A 17 5.23 -3.46 2.35
C LEU A 17 5.56 -2.64 3.60
N LYS A 18 5.87 -1.36 3.42
CA LYS A 18 6.06 -0.41 4.52
C LYS A 18 4.94 0.62 4.49
N LEU A 19 4.14 0.70 5.54
CA LEU A 19 3.13 1.74 5.66
C LEU A 19 3.82 3.11 5.72
N LEU A 20 3.38 4.04 4.89
CA LEU A 20 3.77 5.45 4.95
C LEU A 20 2.81 6.20 5.87
N PRO A 21 3.29 7.26 6.54
CA PRO A 21 2.42 8.08 7.39
C PRO A 21 1.28 8.69 6.56
N LEU A 22 0.10 8.79 7.18
CA LEU A 22 -1.04 9.51 6.60
C LEU A 22 -0.66 10.97 6.37
N SER A 23 -1.20 11.56 5.31
CA SER A 23 -1.06 13.00 5.08
C SER A 23 -1.80 13.81 6.16
N GLU A 24 -1.39 15.06 6.35
CA GLU A 24 -2.00 15.96 7.36
C GLU A 24 -3.52 16.10 7.18
N ALA A 25 -3.97 16.18 5.92
CA ALA A 25 -5.39 16.25 5.58
C ALA A 25 -6.15 14.97 5.99
N GLU A 26 -5.55 13.79 5.77
CA GLU A 26 -6.16 12.50 6.16
C GLU A 26 -6.15 12.32 7.68
N GLN A 27 -5.11 12.78 8.37
CA GLN A 27 -5.07 12.77 9.84
C GLN A 27 -6.19 13.63 10.43
N ALA A 28 -6.39 14.84 9.91
CA ALA A 28 -7.50 15.70 10.36
C ALA A 28 -8.86 15.06 10.10
N ALA A 29 -9.05 14.41 8.94
CA ALA A 29 -10.26 13.66 8.65
C ALA A 29 -10.46 12.47 9.60
N TYR A 30 -9.40 11.79 9.99
CA TYR A 30 -9.44 10.74 11.00
C TYR A 30 -9.84 11.28 12.37
N GLN A 31 -9.34 12.44 12.80
CA GLN A 31 -9.74 13.04 14.08
C GLN A 31 -11.25 13.40 14.11
N GLN A 32 -11.81 13.82 12.97
CA GLN A 32 -13.22 14.18 12.86
C GLN A 32 -14.15 12.96 12.76
N THR A 33 -13.75 11.94 12.00
CA THR A 33 -14.63 10.81 11.64
C THR A 33 -14.29 9.50 12.34
N GLY A 34 -13.09 9.37 12.91
CA GLY A 34 -12.55 8.14 13.47
C GLY A 34 -12.25 7.06 12.43
N ARG A 35 -12.24 7.39 11.13
CA ARG A 35 -12.15 6.42 10.03
C ARG A 35 -10.99 6.70 9.09
N VAL A 36 -10.34 5.63 8.62
CA VAL A 36 -9.31 5.69 7.58
C VAL A 36 -9.90 5.23 6.26
N ARG A 37 -9.85 6.11 5.25
CA ARG A 37 -10.37 5.81 3.90
C ARG A 37 -9.30 5.21 2.98
N GLU A 38 -8.08 5.69 3.14
CA GLU A 38 -6.97 5.37 2.26
C GLU A 38 -5.70 5.11 3.09
N LEU A 39 -4.93 4.12 2.66
CA LEU A 39 -3.63 3.77 3.21
C LEU A 39 -2.59 3.85 2.11
N VAL A 40 -1.42 4.39 2.43
CA VAL A 40 -0.32 4.51 1.47
C VAL A 40 0.83 3.60 1.89
N PHE A 41 1.24 2.71 1.00
CA PHE A 41 2.37 1.81 1.22
C PHE A 41 3.53 2.15 0.31
N LYS A 42 4.73 1.87 0.80
CA LYS A 42 5.98 1.83 0.04
C LYS A 42 6.39 0.38 -0.19
N THR A 43 6.63 0.03 -1.45
CA THR A 43 7.05 -1.31 -1.87
C THR A 43 8.13 -1.27 -2.95
N ALA A 44 8.62 -2.43 -3.36
CA ALA A 44 9.60 -2.57 -4.43
C ALA A 44 8.97 -2.24 -5.81
N PRO A 45 9.74 -1.69 -6.77
CA PRO A 45 9.23 -1.29 -8.07
C PRO A 45 8.77 -2.46 -8.95
N SER A 46 9.24 -3.67 -8.69
CA SER A 46 8.85 -4.88 -9.43
C SER A 46 7.43 -5.39 -9.11
N VAL A 47 6.87 -5.03 -7.95
CA VAL A 47 5.63 -5.65 -7.43
C VAL A 47 4.40 -5.18 -8.20
N SER A 48 3.55 -6.10 -8.65
CA SER A 48 2.34 -5.74 -9.40
C SER A 48 1.19 -5.30 -8.49
N LYS A 49 0.23 -4.54 -9.05
CA LYS A 49 -0.96 -4.10 -8.32
C LYS A 49 -1.83 -5.28 -7.82
N LEU A 50 -1.86 -6.37 -8.59
CA LEU A 50 -2.62 -7.58 -8.24
C LEU A 50 -1.99 -8.31 -7.05
N GLU A 51 -0.67 -8.42 -7.03
CA GLU A 51 0.08 -8.99 -5.90
C GLU A 51 -0.15 -8.20 -4.61
N ILE A 52 -0.09 -6.86 -4.67
CA ILE A 52 -0.32 -6.01 -3.48
C ILE A 52 -1.71 -6.28 -2.90
N ARG A 53 -2.73 -6.35 -3.77
CA ARG A 53 -4.10 -6.64 -3.35
C ARG A 53 -4.23 -8.02 -2.71
N ALA A 54 -3.76 -9.05 -3.39
CA ALA A 54 -3.84 -10.43 -2.90
C ALA A 54 -3.07 -10.61 -1.58
N PHE A 55 -1.92 -9.96 -1.43
CA PHE A 55 -1.13 -9.99 -0.20
C PHE A 55 -1.84 -9.29 0.96
N LEU A 56 -2.38 -8.10 0.74
CA LEU A 56 -3.09 -7.35 1.79
C LEU A 56 -4.41 -8.02 2.20
N GLU A 57 -5.16 -8.58 1.24
CA GLU A 57 -6.38 -9.36 1.52
C GLU A 57 -6.02 -10.68 2.23
N GLY A 58 -4.99 -11.39 1.78
CA GLY A 58 -4.62 -12.70 2.32
C GLY A 58 -3.93 -12.67 3.68
N VAL A 59 -2.96 -11.77 3.87
CA VAL A 59 -2.13 -11.70 5.09
C VAL A 59 -2.79 -10.86 6.17
N TYR A 60 -3.40 -9.73 5.80
CA TYR A 60 -3.95 -8.77 6.76
C TYR A 60 -5.49 -8.77 6.81
N GLY A 61 -6.17 -9.52 5.95
CA GLY A 61 -7.64 -9.58 5.94
C GLY A 61 -8.31 -8.25 5.58
N LEU A 62 -7.60 -7.33 4.90
CA LEU A 62 -8.14 -6.01 4.58
C LEU A 62 -9.16 -6.09 3.45
N ASN A 63 -10.31 -5.43 3.62
CA ASN A 63 -11.30 -5.30 2.55
C ASN A 63 -10.94 -4.14 1.62
N ILE A 64 -10.33 -4.44 0.48
CA ILE A 64 -9.83 -3.42 -0.47
C ILE A 64 -10.87 -3.10 -1.55
N ALA A 65 -11.16 -1.81 -1.74
CA ALA A 65 -12.00 -1.32 -2.81
C ALA A 65 -11.19 -1.15 -4.11
N LYS A 66 -10.05 -0.46 -4.00
CA LYS A 66 -9.20 -0.11 -5.14
C LYS A 66 -7.76 0.05 -4.69
N VAL A 67 -6.82 -0.34 -5.55
CA VAL A 67 -5.40 -0.03 -5.39
C VAL A 67 -4.97 0.86 -6.54
N ASN A 68 -4.21 1.91 -6.30
CA ASN A 68 -3.51 2.68 -7.32
C ASN A 68 -2.02 2.66 -7.01
N THR A 69 -1.17 2.65 -8.03
CA THR A 69 0.28 2.57 -7.81
C THR A 69 1.00 3.63 -8.63
N LEU A 70 2.09 4.15 -8.07
CA LEU A 70 2.97 5.12 -8.73
C LEU A 70 4.43 4.70 -8.51
N ASN A 71 5.22 4.68 -9.57
CA ASN A 71 6.66 4.44 -9.48
C ASN A 71 7.37 5.75 -9.10
N VAL A 72 8.10 5.75 -7.99
CA VAL A 72 8.86 6.89 -7.50
C VAL A 72 10.35 6.65 -7.69
N GLU A 73 10.94 7.55 -8.46
CA GLU A 73 12.39 7.61 -8.62
C GLU A 73 13.09 8.07 -7.34
N GLY A 74 14.17 7.38 -7.01
CA GLY A 74 15.06 7.75 -5.92
C GLY A 74 15.76 9.07 -6.20
N LYS A 75 15.87 9.91 -5.16
CA LYS A 75 16.59 11.18 -5.25
C LYS A 75 18.07 10.92 -5.52
N LYS A 76 18.60 11.54 -6.59
CA LYS A 76 20.03 11.63 -6.86
C LYS A 76 20.68 12.54 -5.81
N LYS A 77 21.81 12.11 -5.25
CA LYS A 77 22.60 12.82 -4.26
C LYS A 77 24.05 12.87 -4.73
N ARG A 78 24.75 13.96 -4.37
CA ARG A 78 26.19 14.10 -4.58
C ARG A 78 26.89 13.93 -3.24
N GLY A 79 27.97 13.17 -3.21
CA GLY A 79 28.88 13.13 -2.07
C GLY A 79 30.34 13.18 -2.54
N LYS A 80 31.26 12.94 -1.60
CA LYS A 80 32.71 13.08 -1.81
C LYS A 80 33.25 12.28 -3.00
N TYR A 81 32.71 11.08 -3.21
CA TYR A 81 33.19 10.14 -4.24
C TYR A 81 32.37 10.14 -5.54
N GLY A 82 31.38 11.04 -5.68
CA GLY A 82 30.58 11.14 -6.90
C GLY A 82 29.07 11.23 -6.65
N PHE A 83 28.29 10.82 -7.65
CA PHE A 83 26.83 10.79 -7.60
C PHE A 83 26.32 9.41 -7.20
N PHE A 84 25.35 9.39 -6.28
CA PHE A 84 24.66 8.18 -5.84
C PHE A 84 23.16 8.43 -5.88
N ARG A 85 22.35 7.39 -6.10
CA ARG A 85 20.89 7.51 -6.10
C ARG A 85 20.32 6.66 -4.97
N ARG A 86 19.29 7.17 -4.28
CA ARG A 86 18.50 6.34 -3.37
C ARG A 86 17.78 5.24 -4.17
N PRO A 87 17.46 4.08 -3.55
CA PRO A 87 16.69 3.06 -4.25
C PRO A 87 15.30 3.59 -4.65
N ASP A 88 14.91 3.25 -5.87
CA ASP A 88 13.58 3.51 -6.38
C ASP A 88 12.56 2.67 -5.62
N TYR A 89 11.33 3.15 -5.55
CA TYR A 89 10.26 2.45 -4.86
C TYR A 89 8.92 2.73 -5.52
N LYS A 90 7.95 1.86 -5.25
CA LYS A 90 6.58 2.04 -5.68
C LYS A 90 5.75 2.52 -4.51
N LYS A 91 4.99 3.58 -4.72
CA LYS A 91 3.93 4.02 -3.81
C LYS A 91 2.64 3.31 -4.20
N ALA A 92 1.97 2.70 -3.25
CA ALA A 92 0.70 2.04 -3.44
C ALA A 92 -0.35 2.71 -2.56
N PHE A 93 -1.32 3.34 -3.20
CA PHE A 93 -2.50 3.96 -2.63
C PHE A 93 -3.61 2.91 -2.56
N VAL A 94 -4.08 2.60 -1.36
CA VAL A 94 -5.03 1.51 -1.12
C VAL A 94 -6.27 2.10 -0.48
N VAL A 95 -7.37 2.09 -1.24
CA VAL A 95 -8.68 2.53 -0.78
C VAL A 95 -9.38 1.33 -0.14
N LEU A 96 -9.78 1.49 1.12
CA LEU A 96 -10.51 0.48 1.86
C LEU A 96 -12.00 0.55 1.50
N LYS A 97 -12.66 -0.61 1.49
CA LYS A 97 -14.13 -0.64 1.51
C LYS A 97 -14.58 -0.22 2.89
N GLU A 98 -15.68 0.50 2.95
CA GLU A 98 -16.27 1.02 4.18
C GLU A 98 -16.84 -0.14 5.01
N GLN A 99 -15.96 -0.86 5.71
CA GLN A 99 -16.29 -1.93 6.63
C GLN A 99 -15.35 -1.88 7.84
N GLN A 100 -16.01 -1.49 8.94
CA GLN A 100 -15.71 -1.63 10.35
C GLN A 100 -14.88 -0.54 11.05
N PRO A 101 -15.44 0.04 12.14
CA PRO A 101 -14.70 0.92 13.03
C PRO A 101 -13.54 0.12 13.60
N GLY A 102 -12.33 0.67 13.53
CA GLY A 102 -11.19 0.10 14.21
C GLY A 102 -11.57 -0.15 15.67
N SER A 103 -11.34 -1.38 16.13
CA SER A 103 -11.41 -1.75 17.53
C SER A 103 -10.61 -0.72 18.34
N GLY A 104 -11.32 0.19 19.00
CA GLY A 104 -10.73 1.20 19.87
C GLY A 104 -10.10 0.50 21.05
N VAL A 105 -8.78 0.39 21.06
CA VAL A 105 -8.05 0.31 22.32
C VAL A 105 -7.95 1.75 22.81
N GLN A 106 -8.88 2.14 23.68
CA GLN A 106 -8.77 3.37 24.46
C GLN A 106 -7.58 3.20 25.43
N PRO A 107 -6.56 4.05 25.41
CA PRO A 107 -5.69 4.16 26.57
C PRO A 107 -6.52 4.75 27.71
N GLN A 108 -6.56 4.05 28.85
CA GLN A 108 -7.05 4.58 30.12
C GLN A 108 -6.02 5.51 30.75
#